data_AF-A0AAJ5YU44-F1
#
_entry.id   AF-A0AAJ5YU44-F1
#
_cell.length_a   1.000
_cell.length_b   1.000
_cell.length_c   1.000
_cell.angle_alpha   90.00
_cell.angle_beta   90.00
_cell.angle_gamma   90.00
#
_symmetry.space_group_name_H-M   'P 1'
#
loop_
_entity.id
_entity.type
_entity.pdbx_description
1 polymer ?
#
loop_
_entity_poly.entity_id
_entity_poly.type
_entity_poly.pdbx_seq_one_letter_code
_entity_poly.pdbx_strand_id
1 'polypeptide(L)'
;MEVGQGTDRQVAVLVRKQESHSRTAELRHAKTQQDVHQLEDGLMDIHGNLPAGPLYAWADALSDKGRLISRTYALPFLQKAVEAQSQFSGAHSALLYQYLVQRDWDHANQLIERTDLLNSDLRGMPYQAILCYLYYAGLVYSVQSKYESAIRVWSWCFAFPSDSPSHLQLDALRKLLLVQLLNSARTSSDVMLRGLNPTSRSQYARQAQPYLLFTQSYGRRADSSLTHNLLKNYRAQFEADANWGLIQRCMAKQPEYWLDHLVKVYTNLPLMAIAHYLECSEQQAKFHLQNHGKIQAQYYEAKLTDTTIPLPDGIQYTPVSAENATFVKISLQPSMLSESCAVSESASRFQLANQLSEASLAPEHLAKLWSLHTSTLEPSS
;
A
#
# COMPACT_ATOMS: atom_id res chain seq x y z
N MET A 1 -41.94 6.27 49.97
CA MET A 1 -40.76 7.14 50.09
C MET A 1 -39.56 6.26 50.36
N GLU A 2 -38.85 5.77 49.34
CA GLU A 2 -37.52 5.13 49.47
C GLU A 2 -37.04 4.74 48.05
N VAL A 3 -36.66 5.72 47.23
CA VAL A 3 -36.01 5.45 45.92
C VAL A 3 -34.77 6.34 45.70
N GLY A 4 -34.39 7.19 46.67
CA GLY A 4 -33.36 8.22 46.46
C GLY A 4 -31.92 7.90 46.87
N GLN A 5 -31.63 6.79 47.55
CA GLN A 5 -30.29 6.59 48.17
C GLN A 5 -29.32 5.67 47.40
N GLY A 6 -29.80 4.94 46.39
CA GLY A 6 -28.98 3.99 45.61
C GLY A 6 -28.22 4.63 44.44
N THR A 7 -28.82 5.63 43.79
CA THR A 7 -28.28 6.30 42.60
C THR A 7 -27.14 7.26 42.94
N ASP A 8 -27.22 7.99 44.06
CA ASP A 8 -26.16 8.92 44.49
C ASP A 8 -24.84 8.22 44.82
N ARG A 9 -24.89 7.00 45.38
CA ARG A 9 -23.68 6.21 45.65
C ARG A 9 -23.00 5.73 44.37
N GLN A 10 -23.76 5.38 43.34
CA GLN A 10 -23.18 4.93 42.07
C GLN A 10 -22.60 6.09 41.26
N VAL A 11 -23.24 7.26 41.29
CA VAL A 11 -22.73 8.49 40.66
C VAL A 11 -21.43 8.94 41.37
N ALA A 12 -21.38 8.92 42.70
CA ALA A 12 -20.18 9.27 43.46
C ALA A 12 -18.98 8.34 43.17
N VAL A 13 -19.22 7.05 42.92
CA VAL A 13 -18.17 6.09 42.55
C VAL A 13 -17.67 6.33 41.12
N LEU A 14 -18.54 6.66 40.18
CA LEU A 14 -18.18 6.98 38.79
C LEU A 14 -17.37 8.28 38.71
N VAL A 15 -17.76 9.32 39.44
CA VAL A 15 -17.02 10.60 39.51
C VAL A 15 -15.62 10.39 40.09
N ARG A 16 -15.48 9.65 41.19
CA ARG A 16 -14.15 9.33 41.77
C ARG A 16 -13.27 8.53 40.83
N LYS A 17 -13.85 7.62 40.04
CA LYS A 17 -13.10 6.82 39.05
C LYS A 17 -12.62 7.70 37.89
N GLN A 18 -13.46 8.64 37.44
CA GLN A 18 -13.13 9.59 36.39
C GLN A 18 -12.05 10.61 36.84
N GLU A 19 -12.13 11.09 38.07
CA GLU A 19 -11.09 11.94 38.69
C GLU A 19 -9.76 11.19 38.86
N SER A 20 -9.80 9.90 39.24
CA SER A 20 -8.60 9.08 39.35
C SER A 20 -7.91 8.89 37.99
N HIS A 21 -8.68 8.71 36.92
CA HIS A 21 -8.15 8.62 35.56
C HIS A 21 -7.57 9.95 35.07
N SER A 22 -8.23 11.08 35.35
CA SER A 22 -7.69 12.41 35.04
C SER A 22 -6.35 12.66 35.72
N ARG A 23 -6.25 12.40 37.03
CA ARG A 23 -5.01 12.56 37.80
C ARG A 23 -3.88 11.65 37.30
N THR A 24 -4.19 10.41 36.90
CA THR A 24 -3.17 9.53 36.31
C THR A 24 -2.72 10.00 34.92
N ALA A 25 -3.59 10.63 34.15
CA ALA A 25 -3.24 11.21 32.86
C ALA A 25 -2.39 12.49 33.02
N GLU A 26 -2.73 13.34 33.98
CA GLU A 26 -1.99 14.55 34.34
C GLU A 26 -0.59 14.21 34.87
N LEU A 27 -0.45 13.21 35.74
CA LEU A 27 0.84 12.74 36.24
C LEU A 27 1.72 12.15 35.14
N ARG A 28 1.12 11.43 34.18
CA ARG A 28 1.84 10.95 32.98
C ARG A 28 2.29 12.12 32.11
N HIS A 29 1.45 13.14 31.93
CA HIS A 29 1.77 14.32 31.14
C HIS A 29 2.90 15.14 31.79
N ALA A 30 2.84 15.36 33.10
CA ALA A 30 3.87 16.06 33.87
C ALA A 30 5.23 15.32 33.84
N LYS A 31 5.22 13.99 34.00
CA LYS A 31 6.44 13.17 33.87
C LYS A 31 7.02 13.24 32.46
N THR A 32 6.16 13.26 31.44
CA THR A 32 6.59 13.40 30.06
C THR A 32 7.24 14.77 29.80
N GLN A 33 6.69 15.86 30.36
CA GLN A 33 7.27 17.21 30.24
C GLN A 33 8.58 17.36 31.00
N GLN A 34 8.69 16.78 32.19
CA GLN A 34 9.93 16.79 32.98
C GLN A 34 11.05 16.02 32.29
N ASP A 35 10.76 14.86 31.70
CA ASP A 35 11.73 14.13 30.89
C ASP A 35 12.15 14.94 29.66
N VAL A 36 11.27 15.76 29.07
CA VAL A 36 11.61 16.61 27.92
C VAL A 36 12.54 17.74 28.30
N HIS A 37 12.31 18.41 29.43
CA HIS A 37 13.25 19.43 29.89
C HIS A 37 14.62 18.84 30.22
N GLN A 38 14.68 17.64 30.80
CA GLN A 38 15.95 16.95 31.02
C GLN A 38 16.65 16.56 29.71
N LEU A 39 15.88 16.25 28.67
CA LEU A 39 16.43 16.05 27.32
C LEU A 39 16.91 17.40 26.75
N GLU A 40 16.09 18.45 26.71
CA GLU A 40 16.48 19.77 26.19
C GLU A 40 17.73 20.35 26.88
N ASP A 41 17.83 20.22 28.21
CA ASP A 41 19.01 20.63 28.98
C ASP A 41 20.25 19.79 28.61
N GLY A 42 20.08 18.47 28.42
CA GLY A 42 21.13 17.62 27.88
C GLY A 42 21.57 18.04 26.47
N LEU A 43 20.65 18.45 25.61
CA LEU A 43 20.89 18.87 24.21
C LEU A 43 21.80 20.10 24.10
N MET A 44 21.75 21.01 25.07
CA MET A 44 22.59 22.21 25.10
C MET A 44 24.04 21.93 25.53
N ASP A 45 24.27 20.88 26.33
CA ASP A 45 25.61 20.41 26.73
C ASP A 45 26.31 19.53 25.67
N ILE A 46 25.58 19.09 24.63
CA ILE A 46 25.97 18.04 23.65
C ILE A 46 26.69 18.59 22.40
N HIS A 47 27.04 19.88 22.35
CA HIS A 47 27.81 20.44 21.22
C HIS A 47 29.25 19.86 21.05
N GLY A 48 29.72 19.02 21.97
CA GLY A 48 31.01 18.32 21.89
C GLY A 48 30.87 16.80 21.70
N ASN A 49 31.68 16.25 20.78
CA ASN A 49 31.86 14.82 20.44
C ASN A 49 31.41 13.84 21.54
N LEU A 50 30.24 13.23 21.39
CA LEU A 50 29.83 12.10 22.22
C LEU A 50 30.28 10.75 21.66
N PRO A 51 30.61 9.79 22.54
CA PRO A 51 30.70 8.38 22.17
C PRO A 51 29.33 7.86 21.72
N ALA A 52 29.30 6.82 20.91
CA ALA A 52 28.10 6.42 20.19
C ALA A 52 26.93 5.93 21.09
N GLY A 53 27.23 5.41 22.29
CA GLY A 53 26.25 4.80 23.22
C GLY A 53 25.10 5.71 23.68
N PRO A 54 25.35 6.89 24.28
CA PRO A 54 24.30 7.82 24.70
C PRO A 54 23.46 8.35 23.55
N LEU A 55 24.07 8.49 22.36
CA LEU A 55 23.42 8.91 21.12
C LEU A 55 22.29 7.96 20.72
N TYR A 56 22.46 6.66 20.99
CA TYR A 56 21.49 5.60 20.67
C TYR A 56 20.31 5.56 21.63
N ALA A 57 20.57 5.59 22.94
CA ALA A 57 19.51 5.64 23.95
C ALA A 57 18.59 6.84 23.75
N TRP A 58 19.17 7.93 23.24
CA TRP A 58 18.46 9.14 22.87
C TRP A 58 17.65 9.03 21.59
N ALA A 59 18.20 8.44 20.53
CA ALA A 59 17.46 8.21 19.29
C ALA A 59 16.26 7.28 19.49
N ASP A 60 16.41 6.26 20.35
CA ASP A 60 15.32 5.36 20.73
C ASP A 60 14.28 6.07 21.61
N ALA A 61 14.71 6.87 22.59
CA ALA A 61 13.80 7.71 23.38
C ALA A 61 13.05 8.74 22.53
N LEU A 62 13.70 9.28 21.49
CA LEU A 62 13.12 10.18 20.49
C LEU A 62 12.07 9.48 19.62
N SER A 63 12.37 8.26 19.18
CA SER A 63 11.44 7.40 18.42
C SER A 63 10.20 7.06 19.25
N ASP A 64 10.37 6.69 20.52
CA ASP A 64 9.27 6.36 21.44
C ASP A 64 8.42 7.58 21.80
N LYS A 65 9.04 8.76 21.95
CA LYS A 65 8.33 9.96 22.41
C LYS A 65 7.81 10.85 21.29
N GLY A 66 8.18 10.62 20.03
CA GLY A 66 7.50 10.99 18.77
C GLY A 66 6.97 12.42 18.56
N ARG A 67 7.08 13.33 19.52
CA ARG A 67 6.38 14.62 19.56
C ARG A 67 7.21 15.77 20.14
N LEU A 68 8.42 15.52 20.66
CA LEU A 68 8.94 16.37 21.73
C LEU A 68 10.33 16.97 21.53
N ILE A 69 10.91 16.99 20.33
CA ILE A 69 12.08 17.84 20.10
C ILE A 69 11.83 18.82 18.96
N SER A 70 12.04 20.09 19.29
CA SER A 70 11.99 21.24 18.39
C SER A 70 12.69 20.94 17.06
N ARG A 71 11.98 21.23 15.96
CA ARG A 71 12.32 20.87 14.56
C ARG A 71 13.73 21.28 14.11
N THR A 72 14.35 22.23 14.79
CA THR A 72 15.59 22.87 14.35
C THR A 72 16.86 22.17 14.83
N TYR A 73 16.84 21.51 16.00
CA TYR A 73 18.04 20.92 16.60
C TYR A 73 18.13 19.40 16.46
N ALA A 74 16.99 18.73 16.21
CA ALA A 74 16.95 17.28 16.11
C ALA A 74 17.57 16.72 14.82
N LEU A 75 17.44 17.43 13.69
CA LEU A 75 17.86 16.94 12.37
C LEU A 75 19.38 16.65 12.26
N PRO A 76 20.30 17.60 12.55
CA PRO A 76 21.73 17.35 12.43
C PRO A 76 22.23 16.27 13.40
N PHE A 77 21.55 16.12 14.55
CA PHE A 77 21.85 15.07 15.52
C PHE A 77 21.44 13.68 15.00
N LEU A 78 20.22 13.56 14.47
CA LEU A 78 19.72 12.31 13.90
C LEU A 78 20.52 11.88 12.66
N GLN A 79 20.97 12.84 11.83
CA GLN A 79 21.87 12.56 10.72
C GLN A 79 23.19 11.95 11.20
N LYS A 80 23.84 12.57 12.19
CA LYS A 80 25.07 12.02 12.80
C LYS A 80 24.85 10.64 13.43
N ALA A 81 23.70 10.42 14.07
CA ALA A 81 23.36 9.13 14.68
C ALA A 81 23.24 8.01 13.64
N VAL A 82 22.62 8.32 12.50
CA VAL A 82 22.49 7.39 11.37
C VAL A 82 23.83 7.18 10.68
N GLU A 83 24.62 8.22 10.45
CA GLU A 83 25.96 8.12 9.83
C GLU A 83 26.95 7.32 10.67
N ALA A 84 26.82 7.35 12.00
CA ALA A 84 27.64 6.56 12.91
C ALA A 84 27.31 5.05 12.85
N GLN A 85 26.21 4.66 12.23
CA GLN A 85 25.74 3.28 12.18
C GLN A 85 25.80 2.71 10.76
N SER A 86 26.32 1.50 10.64
CA SER A 86 26.30 0.74 9.39
C SER A 86 25.01 -0.05 9.18
N GLN A 87 24.17 -0.18 10.21
CA GLN A 87 22.95 -0.98 10.22
C GLN A 87 21.73 -0.14 10.63
N PHE A 88 20.53 -0.64 10.32
CA PHE A 88 19.27 -0.01 10.69
C PHE A 88 19.14 0.24 12.21
N SER A 89 18.51 1.36 12.57
CA SER A 89 18.26 1.75 13.97
C SER A 89 16.98 2.58 14.13
N GLY A 90 16.56 2.80 15.38
CA GLY A 90 15.41 3.64 15.71
C GLY A 90 15.53 5.07 15.17
N ALA A 91 16.77 5.58 15.09
CA ALA A 91 17.09 6.89 14.53
C ALA A 91 16.62 7.06 13.08
N HIS A 92 16.68 5.99 12.27
CA HIS A 92 16.26 6.03 10.87
C HIS A 92 14.78 6.38 10.73
N SER A 93 13.94 5.82 11.61
CA SER A 93 12.49 6.08 11.61
C SER A 93 12.18 7.54 11.98
N ALA A 94 12.88 8.09 12.98
CA ALA A 94 12.74 9.46 13.42
C ALA A 94 13.26 10.47 12.39
N LEU A 95 14.42 10.17 11.77
CA LEU A 95 15.01 11.00 10.73
C LEU A 95 14.10 11.07 9.50
N LEU A 96 13.57 9.93 9.05
CA LEU A 96 12.67 9.87 7.91
C LEU A 96 11.38 10.66 8.16
N TYR A 97 10.85 10.63 9.39
CA TYR A 97 9.72 11.47 9.77
C TYR A 97 10.03 12.96 9.65
N GLN A 98 11.22 13.41 10.08
CA GLN A 98 11.61 14.82 9.96
C GLN A 98 11.69 15.25 8.49
N TYR A 99 12.28 14.44 7.61
CA TYR A 99 12.31 14.72 6.18
C TYR A 99 10.90 14.80 5.56
N LEU A 100 9.98 13.92 5.99
CA LEU A 100 8.58 13.96 5.55
C LEU A 100 7.89 15.26 5.98
N VAL A 101 8.10 15.70 7.22
CA VAL A 101 7.54 16.96 7.74
C VAL A 101 8.12 18.18 7.00
N GLN A 102 9.42 18.16 6.69
CA GLN A 102 10.10 19.22 5.93
C GLN A 102 9.82 19.16 4.42
N ARG A 103 9.19 18.08 3.94
CA ARG A 103 8.98 17.78 2.52
C ARG A 103 10.28 17.68 1.71
N ASP A 104 11.34 17.23 2.37
CA ASP A 104 12.63 16.99 1.74
C ASP A 104 12.67 15.56 1.18
N TRP A 105 12.21 15.43 -0.06
CA TRP A 105 12.04 14.14 -0.71
C TRP A 105 13.37 13.51 -1.16
N ASP A 106 14.35 14.34 -1.48
CA ASP A 106 15.63 13.88 -2.01
C ASP A 106 16.46 13.20 -0.93
N HIS A 107 16.59 13.84 0.24
CA HIS A 107 17.27 13.24 1.39
C HIS A 107 16.50 12.03 1.93
N ALA A 108 15.16 12.05 1.91
CA ALA A 108 14.35 10.90 2.28
C ALA A 108 14.61 9.69 1.37
N ASN A 109 14.64 9.89 0.06
CA ASN A 109 14.93 8.82 -0.89
C ASN A 109 16.34 8.25 -0.69
N GLN A 110 17.34 9.11 -0.54
CA GLN A 110 18.72 8.68 -0.28
C GLN A 110 18.84 7.86 0.99
N LEU A 111 18.14 8.26 2.07
CA LEU A 111 18.10 7.48 3.30
C LEU A 111 17.47 6.10 3.06
N ILE A 112 16.34 6.04 2.36
CA ILE A 112 15.63 4.79 2.10
C ILE A 112 16.48 3.83 1.25
N GLU A 113 17.15 4.35 0.21
CA GLU A 113 17.97 3.55 -0.70
C GLU A 113 19.25 3.03 -0.04
N ARG A 114 19.84 3.78 0.89
CA ARG A 114 21.02 3.34 1.65
C ARG A 114 20.70 2.32 2.74
N THR A 115 19.46 2.31 3.23
CA THR A 115 19.05 1.49 4.37
C THR A 115 18.55 0.14 3.90
N ASP A 116 19.37 -0.91 4.06
CA ASP A 116 18.95 -2.27 3.77
C ASP A 116 18.39 -2.96 5.02
N LEU A 117 17.06 -2.97 5.15
CA LEU A 117 16.37 -3.64 6.25
C LEU A 117 16.50 -5.17 6.21
N LEU A 118 16.65 -5.77 5.03
CA LEU A 118 16.66 -7.24 4.88
C LEU A 118 17.98 -7.83 5.36
N ASN A 119 19.06 -7.08 5.20
CA ASN A 119 20.42 -7.47 5.62
C ASN A 119 20.82 -6.89 6.99
N SER A 120 19.98 -6.06 7.61
CA SER A 120 20.22 -5.51 8.95
C SER A 120 19.85 -6.49 10.05
N ASP A 121 20.58 -6.48 11.17
CA ASP A 121 20.18 -7.23 12.36
C ASP A 121 19.02 -6.53 13.06
N LEU A 122 17.81 -7.06 12.89
CA LEU A 122 16.61 -6.53 13.53
C LEU A 122 16.42 -7.04 14.97
N ARG A 123 17.33 -7.86 15.49
CA ARG A 123 17.23 -8.43 16.84
C ARG A 123 17.42 -7.33 17.88
N GLY A 124 16.46 -7.22 18.81
CA GLY A 124 16.48 -6.20 19.86
C GLY A 124 15.96 -4.83 19.42
N MET A 125 15.59 -4.66 18.15
CA MET A 125 14.99 -3.44 17.66
C MET A 125 13.53 -3.30 18.13
N PRO A 126 13.11 -2.09 18.56
CA PRO A 126 11.72 -1.87 18.92
C PRO A 126 10.84 -2.07 17.68
N TYR A 127 9.88 -2.98 17.79
CA TYR A 127 8.89 -3.32 16.76
C TYR A 127 8.27 -2.07 16.11
N GLN A 128 7.94 -1.07 16.92
CA GLN A 128 7.31 0.16 16.46
C GLN A 128 8.23 1.01 15.58
N ALA A 129 9.54 1.05 15.82
CA ALA A 129 10.47 1.81 15.00
C ALA A 129 10.59 1.23 13.58
N ILE A 130 10.61 -0.10 13.46
CA ILE A 130 10.62 -0.79 12.16
C ILE A 130 9.35 -0.46 11.37
N LEU A 131 8.19 -0.57 12.02
CA LEU A 131 6.91 -0.24 11.38
C LEU A 131 6.81 1.24 10.99
N CYS A 132 7.22 2.16 11.87
CA CYS A 132 7.24 3.59 11.57
C CYS A 132 8.09 3.87 10.34
N TYR A 133 9.29 3.30 10.28
CA TYR A 133 10.18 3.47 9.13
C TYR A 133 9.55 2.97 7.83
N LEU A 134 9.05 1.72 7.82
CA LEU A 134 8.39 1.15 6.63
C LEU A 134 7.16 1.97 6.22
N TYR A 135 6.34 2.39 7.18
CA TYR A 135 5.16 3.19 6.91
C TYR A 135 5.50 4.56 6.29
N TYR A 136 6.48 5.28 6.86
CA TYR A 136 6.92 6.58 6.35
C TYR A 136 7.62 6.48 4.99
N ALA A 137 8.41 5.43 4.76
CA ALA A 137 9.02 5.18 3.46
C ALA A 137 7.96 4.98 2.35
N GLY A 138 6.88 4.26 2.65
CA GLY A 138 5.75 4.12 1.73
C GLY A 138 5.03 5.45 1.46
N LEU A 139 4.89 6.33 2.47
CA LEU A 139 4.32 7.67 2.28
C LEU A 139 5.18 8.53 1.34
N VAL A 140 6.51 8.52 1.53
CA VAL A 140 7.46 9.25 0.67
C VAL A 140 7.32 8.82 -0.78
N TYR A 141 7.30 7.51 -1.05
CA TYR A 141 7.11 6.99 -2.40
C TYR A 141 5.72 7.30 -2.97
N SER A 142 4.68 7.27 -2.15
CA SER A 142 3.31 7.58 -2.58
C SER A 142 3.15 9.05 -2.98
N VAL A 143 3.80 9.99 -2.28
CA VAL A 143 3.75 11.42 -2.64
C VAL A 143 4.46 11.68 -3.97
N GLN A 144 5.56 10.97 -4.23
CA GLN A 144 6.32 11.06 -5.49
C GLN A 144 5.68 10.27 -6.65
N SER A 145 4.49 9.68 -6.45
CA SER A 145 3.83 8.81 -7.44
C SER A 145 4.66 7.59 -7.88
N LYS A 146 5.65 7.17 -7.08
CA LYS A 146 6.44 5.94 -7.27
C LYS A 146 5.66 4.75 -6.70
N TYR A 147 4.51 4.45 -7.31
CA TYR A 147 3.53 3.51 -6.74
C TYR A 147 4.07 2.09 -6.55
N GLU A 148 4.91 1.58 -7.46
CA GLU A 148 5.49 0.23 -7.33
C GLU A 148 6.38 0.09 -6.09
N SER A 149 7.22 1.09 -5.80
CA SER A 149 8.04 1.11 -4.58
C SER A 149 7.18 1.26 -3.33
N ALA A 150 6.17 2.13 -3.36
CA ALA A 150 5.22 2.27 -2.24
C ALA A 150 4.49 0.95 -1.93
N ILE A 151 4.03 0.23 -2.95
CA ILE A 151 3.36 -1.08 -2.81
C ILE A 151 4.30 -2.08 -2.14
N ARG A 152 5.56 -2.17 -2.57
CA ARG A 152 6.54 -3.10 -1.99
C ARG A 152 6.77 -2.82 -0.50
N VAL A 153 7.06 -1.57 -0.16
CA VAL A 153 7.36 -1.18 1.23
C VAL A 153 6.16 -1.38 2.16
N TRP A 154 4.95 -0.98 1.76
CA TRP A 154 3.77 -1.23 2.59
C TRP A 154 3.36 -2.69 2.65
N SER A 155 3.68 -3.49 1.62
CA SER A 155 3.50 -4.95 1.69
C SER A 155 4.41 -5.56 2.76
N TRP A 156 5.66 -5.10 2.87
CA TRP A 156 6.56 -5.51 3.97
C TRP A 156 6.04 -5.03 5.33
N CYS A 157 5.57 -3.79 5.43
CA CYS A 157 4.98 -3.27 6.67
C CYS A 157 3.81 -4.15 7.15
N PHE A 158 2.93 -4.53 6.23
CA PHE A 158 1.78 -5.39 6.50
C PHE A 158 2.19 -6.83 6.85
N ALA A 159 3.16 -7.40 6.12
CA ALA A 159 3.64 -8.76 6.31
C ALA A 159 4.52 -8.93 7.56
N PHE A 160 4.92 -7.83 8.21
CA PHE A 160 5.77 -7.88 9.39
C PHE A 160 5.07 -8.65 10.52
N PRO A 161 5.73 -9.67 11.12
CA PRO A 161 5.08 -10.61 12.02
C PRO A 161 4.54 -9.90 13.27
N SER A 162 3.26 -10.13 13.56
CA SER A 162 2.60 -9.58 14.75
C SER A 162 1.45 -10.49 15.20
N ASP A 163 1.31 -10.65 16.51
CA ASP A 163 0.19 -11.40 17.10
C ASP A 163 -1.12 -10.63 16.98
N SER A 164 -1.06 -9.29 17.01
CA SER A 164 -2.20 -8.39 16.89
C SER A 164 -1.90 -7.27 15.87
N PRO A 165 -2.84 -6.89 15.01
CA PRO A 165 -2.65 -5.82 14.04
C PRO A 165 -2.37 -4.51 14.77
N SER A 166 -1.24 -3.88 14.46
CA SER A 166 -0.97 -2.52 14.91
C SER A 166 -1.75 -1.49 14.08
N HIS A 167 -2.00 -0.32 14.66
CA HIS A 167 -2.66 0.78 13.93
C HIS A 167 -1.88 1.20 12.67
N LEU A 168 -0.55 1.17 12.72
CA LEU A 168 0.31 1.46 11.56
C LEU A 168 0.15 0.42 10.45
N GLN A 169 0.09 -0.86 10.79
CA GLN A 169 -0.14 -1.92 9.80
C GLN A 169 -1.52 -1.83 9.16
N LEU A 170 -2.55 -1.48 9.94
CA LEU A 170 -3.91 -1.27 9.41
C LEU A 170 -3.97 -0.10 8.46
N ASP A 171 -3.35 1.02 8.81
CA ASP A 171 -3.32 2.18 7.94
C ASP A 171 -2.46 1.95 6.69
N ALA A 172 -1.33 1.26 6.83
CA ALA A 172 -0.51 0.79 5.71
C ALA A 172 -1.33 -0.11 4.76
N LEU A 173 -2.11 -1.07 5.28
CA LEU A 173 -2.97 -1.94 4.48
C LEU A 173 -4.00 -1.12 3.69
N ARG A 174 -4.68 -0.17 4.34
CA ARG A 174 -5.69 0.70 3.68
C ARG A 174 -5.07 1.48 2.52
N LYS A 175 -3.91 2.11 2.75
CA LYS A 175 -3.18 2.86 1.72
C LYS A 175 -2.61 1.97 0.63
N LEU A 176 -2.10 0.78 1.00
CA LEU A 176 -1.64 -0.24 0.07
C LEU A 176 -2.73 -0.63 -0.93
N LEU A 177 -3.96 -0.90 -0.45
CA LEU A 177 -5.08 -1.24 -1.32
C LEU A 177 -5.39 -0.12 -2.32
N LEU A 178 -5.43 1.14 -1.86
CA LEU A 178 -5.71 2.28 -2.72
C LEU A 178 -4.60 2.53 -3.74
N VAL A 179 -3.33 2.43 -3.33
CA VAL A 179 -2.21 2.63 -4.24
C VAL A 179 -2.06 1.46 -5.23
N GLN A 180 -2.40 0.24 -4.82
CA GLN A 180 -2.55 -0.87 -5.77
C GLN A 180 -3.60 -0.56 -6.83
N LEU A 181 -4.76 0.02 -6.44
CA LEU A 181 -5.79 0.45 -7.40
C LEU A 181 -5.33 1.59 -8.31
N LEU A 182 -4.46 2.49 -7.84
CA LEU A 182 -3.86 3.55 -8.66
C LEU A 182 -2.80 3.04 -9.62
N ASN A 183 -2.08 1.98 -9.25
CA ASN A 183 -1.07 1.37 -10.12
C ASN A 183 -1.72 0.44 -11.14
N SER A 184 -2.61 -0.43 -10.68
CA SER A 184 -3.27 -1.48 -11.44
C SER A 184 -4.76 -1.53 -11.12
N ALA A 185 -5.61 -1.82 -12.10
CA ALA A 185 -7.07 -1.95 -11.93
C ALA A 185 -7.52 -3.04 -10.90
N ARG A 186 -6.59 -3.79 -10.32
CA ARG A 186 -6.84 -4.93 -9.43
C ARG A 186 -5.90 -4.87 -8.22
N THR A 187 -6.36 -5.41 -7.10
CA THR A 187 -5.56 -5.57 -5.88
C THR A 187 -5.19 -7.03 -5.65
N SER A 188 -4.08 -7.28 -4.96
CA SER A 188 -3.66 -8.62 -4.51
C SER A 188 -4.11 -8.93 -3.07
N SER A 189 -5.12 -8.21 -2.58
CA SER A 189 -5.65 -8.27 -1.20
C SER A 189 -5.97 -9.69 -0.72
N ASP A 190 -6.55 -10.50 -1.60
CA ASP A 190 -6.97 -11.87 -1.29
C ASP A 190 -5.76 -12.81 -1.05
N VAL A 191 -4.70 -12.67 -1.85
CA VAL A 191 -3.44 -13.41 -1.64
C VAL A 191 -2.77 -12.97 -0.34
N MET A 192 -2.73 -11.66 -0.10
CA MET A 192 -2.09 -11.08 1.09
C MET A 192 -2.77 -11.53 2.40
N LEU A 193 -4.10 -11.47 2.44
CA LEU A 193 -4.87 -11.84 3.63
C LEU A 193 -4.83 -13.35 3.91
N ARG A 194 -4.71 -14.19 2.86
CA ARG A 194 -4.54 -15.65 3.02
C ARG A 194 -3.24 -16.06 3.70
N GLY A 195 -2.18 -15.26 3.56
CA GLY A 195 -0.90 -15.53 4.22
C GLY A 195 -0.93 -15.33 5.74
N LEU A 196 -1.94 -14.64 6.27
CA LEU A 196 -2.09 -14.39 7.69
C LEU A 196 -2.76 -15.55 8.43
N ASN A 197 -2.48 -15.64 9.73
CA ASN A 197 -3.23 -16.50 10.64
C ASN A 197 -4.74 -16.11 10.64
N PRO A 198 -5.66 -17.04 10.93
CA PRO A 198 -7.10 -16.78 10.84
C PRO A 198 -7.61 -15.64 11.74
N THR A 199 -7.03 -15.48 12.93
CA THR A 199 -7.43 -14.47 13.91
C THR A 199 -7.08 -13.06 13.43
N SER A 200 -5.82 -12.83 13.05
CA SER A 200 -5.34 -11.58 12.47
C SER A 200 -6.09 -11.28 11.17
N ARG A 201 -6.30 -12.28 10.31
CA ARG A 201 -7.08 -12.11 9.07
C ARG A 201 -8.48 -11.55 9.35
N SER A 202 -9.20 -12.10 10.33
CA SER A 202 -10.53 -11.61 10.71
C SER A 202 -10.49 -10.17 11.22
N GLN A 203 -9.48 -9.82 12.00
CA GLN A 203 -9.31 -8.47 12.54
C GLN A 203 -9.01 -7.46 11.43
N TYR A 204 -8.04 -7.75 10.54
CA TYR A 204 -7.75 -6.93 9.37
C TYR A 204 -8.97 -6.77 8.46
N ALA A 205 -9.67 -7.86 8.15
CA ALA A 205 -10.85 -7.82 7.29
C ALA A 205 -11.96 -6.94 7.89
N ARG A 206 -12.17 -7.00 9.21
CA ARG A 206 -13.16 -6.18 9.91
C ARG A 206 -12.79 -4.69 9.91
N GLN A 207 -11.53 -4.36 10.20
CA GLN A 207 -11.07 -2.99 10.35
C GLN A 207 -10.76 -2.27 9.02
N ALA A 208 -10.51 -3.03 7.95
CA ALA A 208 -10.32 -2.52 6.59
C ALA A 208 -11.51 -2.82 5.67
N GLN A 209 -12.66 -3.26 6.21
CA GLN A 209 -13.85 -3.67 5.45
C GLN A 209 -14.27 -2.65 4.37
N PRO A 210 -14.37 -1.33 4.63
CA PRO A 210 -14.79 -0.37 3.61
C PRO A 210 -13.85 -0.34 2.41
N TYR A 211 -12.55 -0.50 2.65
CA TYR A 211 -11.52 -0.52 1.61
C TYR A 211 -11.56 -1.82 0.81
N LEU A 212 -11.79 -2.97 1.46
CA LEU A 212 -11.93 -4.25 0.78
C LEU A 212 -13.18 -4.32 -0.11
N LEU A 213 -14.30 -3.77 0.36
CA LEU A 213 -15.52 -3.67 -0.46
C LEU A 213 -15.32 -2.69 -1.63
N PHE A 214 -14.59 -1.60 -1.40
CA PHE A 214 -14.24 -0.67 -2.46
C PHE A 214 -13.40 -1.35 -3.54
N THR A 215 -12.34 -2.09 -3.18
CA THR A 215 -11.47 -2.77 -4.15
C THR A 215 -12.21 -3.86 -4.94
N GLN A 216 -13.19 -4.53 -4.32
CA GLN A 216 -14.02 -5.54 -5.00
C GLN A 216 -14.92 -4.93 -6.08
N SER A 217 -15.56 -3.79 -5.80
CA SER A 217 -16.47 -3.12 -6.76
C SER A 217 -15.75 -2.25 -7.80
N TYR A 218 -14.53 -1.80 -7.52
CA TYR A 218 -13.83 -0.81 -8.35
C TYR A 218 -13.52 -1.30 -9.78
N GLY A 219 -13.17 -2.57 -9.95
CA GLY A 219 -12.60 -3.09 -11.20
C GLY A 219 -13.60 -3.38 -12.32
N ARG A 220 -14.91 -3.44 -12.02
CA ARG A 220 -15.96 -3.79 -12.99
C ARG A 220 -16.85 -2.60 -13.25
N ARG A 221 -17.22 -2.40 -14.52
CA ARG A 221 -18.10 -1.30 -14.90
C ARG A 221 -19.51 -1.50 -14.36
N ALA A 222 -20.02 -2.74 -14.38
CA ALA A 222 -21.35 -3.09 -13.87
C ALA A 222 -21.56 -2.68 -12.39
N ASP A 223 -20.49 -2.66 -11.60
CA ASP A 223 -20.53 -2.37 -10.16
C ASP A 223 -20.35 -0.88 -9.83
N SER A 224 -20.23 0.00 -10.82
CA SER A 224 -19.99 1.44 -10.60
C SER A 224 -21.03 2.10 -9.70
N SER A 225 -22.32 1.76 -9.87
CA SER A 225 -23.39 2.27 -9.00
C SER A 225 -23.21 1.80 -7.54
N LEU A 226 -22.78 0.56 -7.33
CA LEU A 226 -22.44 0.01 -6.02
C LEU A 226 -21.22 0.73 -5.42
N THR A 227 -20.19 0.99 -6.22
CA THR A 227 -19.01 1.77 -5.81
C THR A 227 -19.41 3.17 -5.35
N HIS A 228 -20.24 3.89 -6.13
CA HIS A 228 -20.71 5.22 -5.75
C HIS A 228 -21.53 5.23 -4.46
N ASN A 229 -22.41 4.25 -4.28
CA ASN A 229 -23.21 4.11 -3.06
C ASN A 229 -22.33 3.78 -1.83
N LEU A 230 -21.35 2.89 -1.99
CA LEU A 230 -20.36 2.58 -0.95
C LEU A 230 -19.60 3.83 -0.53
N LEU A 231 -19.10 4.61 -1.49
CA LEU A 231 -18.36 5.84 -1.19
C LEU A 231 -19.22 6.87 -0.44
N LYS A 232 -20.51 6.99 -0.77
CA LYS A 232 -21.44 7.84 -0.02
C LYS A 232 -21.62 7.35 1.42
N ASN A 233 -21.79 6.04 1.61
CA ASN A 233 -22.05 5.44 2.92
C ASN A 233 -20.83 5.50 3.85
N TYR A 234 -19.63 5.30 3.32
CA TYR A 234 -18.39 5.21 4.11
C TYR A 234 -17.53 6.47 4.07
N ARG A 235 -18.03 7.57 3.48
CA ARG A 235 -17.29 8.84 3.32
C ARG A 235 -16.64 9.32 4.62
N ALA A 236 -17.42 9.39 5.70
CA ALA A 236 -16.92 9.88 6.99
C ALA A 236 -15.74 9.04 7.53
N GLN A 237 -15.74 7.73 7.28
CA GLN A 237 -14.64 6.86 7.68
C GLN A 237 -13.38 7.11 6.84
N PHE A 238 -13.53 7.28 5.52
CA PHE A 238 -12.41 7.61 4.64
C PHE A 238 -11.80 8.99 4.92
N GLU A 239 -12.62 9.96 5.32
CA GLU A 239 -12.16 11.28 5.74
C GLU A 239 -11.45 11.23 7.11
N ALA A 240 -11.98 10.47 8.07
CA ALA A 240 -11.34 10.25 9.36
C ALA A 240 -9.95 9.58 9.24
N ASP A 241 -9.80 8.66 8.28
CA ASP A 241 -8.52 8.00 7.97
C ASP A 241 -7.59 8.85 7.08
N ALA A 242 -7.99 10.08 6.71
CA ALA A 242 -7.26 10.97 5.80
C ALA A 242 -6.95 10.37 4.41
N ASN A 243 -7.75 9.41 3.95
CA ASN A 243 -7.55 8.69 2.69
C ASN A 243 -8.50 9.14 1.56
N TRP A 244 -9.42 10.06 1.84
CA TRP A 244 -10.40 10.53 0.85
C TRP A 244 -9.77 11.05 -0.44
N GLY A 245 -8.67 11.80 -0.34
CA GLY A 245 -7.96 12.32 -1.51
C GLY A 245 -7.38 11.23 -2.41
N LEU A 246 -6.92 10.11 -1.83
CA LEU A 246 -6.45 8.96 -2.61
C LEU A 246 -7.61 8.26 -3.32
N ILE A 247 -8.74 8.10 -2.64
CA ILE A 247 -9.96 7.51 -3.22
C ILE A 247 -10.47 8.33 -4.41
N GLN A 248 -10.48 9.66 -4.29
CA GLN A 248 -10.85 10.54 -5.40
C GLN A 248 -9.93 10.36 -6.61
N ARG A 249 -8.62 10.18 -6.38
CA ARG A 249 -7.66 9.87 -7.45
C ARG A 249 -7.95 8.51 -8.09
N CYS A 250 -8.32 7.50 -7.31
CA CYS A 250 -8.75 6.21 -7.85
C CYS A 250 -9.97 6.42 -8.75
N MET A 251 -11.03 7.07 -8.26
CA MET A 251 -12.24 7.30 -9.05
C MET A 251 -11.97 8.06 -10.36
N ALA A 252 -11.06 9.05 -10.35
CA ALA A 252 -10.66 9.77 -11.55
C ALA A 252 -9.95 8.87 -12.58
N LYS A 253 -9.21 7.85 -12.11
CA LYS A 253 -8.47 6.89 -12.95
C LYS A 253 -9.29 5.69 -13.40
N GLN A 254 -10.41 5.41 -12.73
CA GLN A 254 -11.32 4.31 -13.04
C GLN A 254 -11.72 4.20 -14.54
N PRO A 255 -12.11 5.28 -15.25
CA PRO A 255 -12.46 5.17 -16.68
C PRO A 255 -11.30 4.70 -17.57
N GLU A 256 -10.05 4.99 -17.21
CA GLU A 256 -8.88 4.48 -17.95
C GLU A 256 -8.77 2.95 -17.87
N TYR A 257 -9.14 2.37 -16.73
CA TYR A 257 -9.15 0.92 -16.54
C TYR A 257 -10.31 0.24 -17.26
N TRP A 258 -11.47 0.88 -17.30
CA TRP A 258 -12.58 0.42 -18.12
C TRP A 258 -12.20 0.45 -19.60
N LEU A 259 -11.49 1.49 -20.04
CA LEU A 259 -10.99 1.59 -21.39
C LEU A 259 -9.95 0.49 -21.71
N ASP A 260 -9.02 0.20 -20.79
CA ASP A 260 -8.08 -0.93 -20.92
C ASP A 260 -8.79 -2.27 -21.15
N HIS A 261 -9.95 -2.46 -20.54
CA HIS A 261 -10.75 -3.68 -20.72
C HIS A 261 -11.45 -3.71 -22.09
N LEU A 262 -12.03 -2.58 -22.50
CA LEU A 262 -12.75 -2.44 -23.77
C LEU A 262 -11.81 -2.67 -24.96
N VAL A 263 -10.61 -2.07 -24.93
CA VAL A 263 -9.62 -2.18 -26.03
C VAL A 263 -9.11 -3.60 -26.23
N LYS A 264 -9.13 -4.45 -25.19
CA LYS A 264 -8.74 -5.87 -25.32
C LYS A 264 -9.77 -6.69 -26.08
N VAL A 265 -11.03 -6.26 -26.09
CA VAL A 265 -12.15 -7.01 -26.68
C VAL A 265 -12.52 -6.49 -28.07
N TYR A 266 -12.44 -5.18 -28.30
CA TYR A 266 -12.89 -4.56 -29.54
C TYR A 266 -11.75 -3.86 -30.29
N THR A 267 -11.59 -4.20 -31.57
CA THR A 267 -10.73 -3.44 -32.49
C THR A 267 -11.45 -2.24 -33.07
N ASN A 268 -12.75 -2.35 -33.34
CA ASN A 268 -13.57 -1.29 -33.93
C ASN A 268 -14.83 -1.11 -33.11
N LEU A 269 -15.11 0.11 -32.65
CA LEU A 269 -16.31 0.41 -31.86
C LEU A 269 -16.80 1.83 -32.15
N PRO A 270 -18.12 2.09 -32.22
CA PRO A 270 -18.62 3.46 -32.35
C PRO A 270 -18.29 4.26 -31.10
N LEU A 271 -17.94 5.54 -31.29
CA LEU A 271 -17.55 6.45 -30.20
C LEU A 271 -18.67 6.62 -29.17
N MET A 272 -19.93 6.61 -29.61
CA MET A 272 -21.10 6.66 -28.71
C MET A 272 -21.17 5.45 -27.78
N ALA A 273 -20.81 4.25 -28.25
CA ALA A 273 -20.79 3.06 -27.39
C ALA A 273 -19.67 3.12 -26.35
N ILE A 274 -18.51 3.67 -26.73
CA ILE A 274 -17.41 3.95 -25.80
C ILE A 274 -17.86 4.96 -24.74
N ALA A 275 -18.48 6.06 -25.17
CA ALA A 275 -19.00 7.11 -24.29
C ALA A 275 -20.05 6.56 -23.31
N HIS A 276 -20.98 5.74 -23.80
CA HIS A 276 -21.98 5.04 -22.99
C HIS A 276 -21.32 4.10 -21.97
N TYR A 277 -20.31 3.33 -22.38
CA TYR A 277 -19.59 2.44 -21.48
C TYR A 277 -18.83 3.20 -20.39
N LEU A 278 -18.26 4.37 -20.70
CA LEU A 278 -17.49 5.20 -19.76
C LEU A 278 -18.35 6.18 -18.93
N GLU A 279 -19.67 6.24 -19.15
CA GLU A 279 -20.59 7.24 -18.55
C GLU A 279 -20.17 8.69 -18.79
N CYS A 280 -19.63 8.98 -19.98
CA CYS A 280 -19.15 10.31 -20.31
C CYS A 280 -19.70 10.79 -21.65
N SER A 281 -19.47 12.06 -21.95
CA SER A 281 -19.78 12.60 -23.28
C SER A 281 -18.82 12.06 -24.35
N GLU A 282 -19.24 12.04 -25.61
CA GLU A 282 -18.36 11.62 -26.72
C GLU A 282 -17.05 12.42 -26.79
N GLN A 283 -17.10 13.72 -26.45
CA GLN A 283 -15.93 14.58 -26.40
C GLN A 283 -14.94 14.14 -25.29
N GLN A 284 -15.46 13.79 -24.12
CA GLN A 284 -14.65 13.26 -23.02
C GLN A 284 -14.10 11.88 -23.35
N ALA A 285 -14.89 10.99 -23.97
CA ALA A 285 -14.43 9.68 -24.43
C ALA A 285 -13.27 9.83 -25.42
N LYS A 286 -13.38 10.77 -26.36
CA LYS A 286 -12.31 11.11 -27.31
C LYS A 286 -11.06 11.62 -26.60
N PHE A 287 -11.21 12.49 -25.60
CA PHE A 287 -10.10 12.98 -24.78
C PHE A 287 -9.40 11.84 -24.02
N HIS A 288 -10.16 10.93 -23.40
CA HIS A 288 -9.59 9.76 -22.73
C HIS A 288 -8.83 8.85 -23.70
N LEU A 289 -9.38 8.57 -24.89
CA LEU A 289 -8.71 7.78 -25.93
C LEU A 289 -7.39 8.41 -26.41
N GLN A 290 -7.36 9.74 -26.54
CA GLN A 290 -6.17 10.47 -26.99
C GLN A 290 -5.06 10.52 -25.91
N ASN A 291 -5.43 10.63 -24.63
CA ASN A 291 -4.47 10.80 -23.53
C ASN A 291 -4.04 9.51 -22.84
N HIS A 292 -4.66 8.37 -23.18
CA HIS A 292 -4.37 7.07 -22.54
C HIS A 292 -2.93 6.59 -22.76
N GLY A 293 -2.22 7.12 -23.77
CA GLY A 293 -0.79 6.89 -24.01
C GLY A 293 -0.42 5.50 -24.55
N LYS A 294 -1.24 4.46 -24.29
CA LYS A 294 -1.06 3.08 -24.80
C LYS A 294 -1.88 2.78 -26.03
N ILE A 295 -2.86 3.62 -26.35
CA ILE A 295 -3.84 3.40 -27.40
C ILE A 295 -3.56 4.35 -28.58
N GLN A 296 -3.55 3.82 -29.79
CA GLN A 296 -3.68 4.57 -31.03
C GLN A 296 -5.13 4.48 -31.50
N ALA A 297 -5.82 5.63 -31.51
CA ALA A 297 -7.20 5.75 -31.97
C ALA A 297 -7.24 6.43 -33.35
N GLN A 298 -7.80 5.74 -34.34
CA GLN A 298 -8.11 6.31 -35.66
C GLN A 298 -9.61 6.48 -35.79
N TYR A 299 -10.05 7.68 -36.20
CA TYR A 299 -11.46 8.03 -36.30
C TYR A 299 -11.90 7.99 -37.76
N TYR A 300 -13.04 7.37 -38.04
CA TYR A 300 -13.65 7.34 -39.36
C TYR A 300 -15.18 7.35 -39.24
N GLU A 301 -15.86 7.81 -40.29
CA GLU A 301 -17.31 7.82 -40.34
C GLU A 301 -17.83 6.57 -41.05
N ALA A 302 -18.86 5.94 -40.48
CA ALA A 302 -19.55 4.81 -41.08
C ALA A 302 -21.01 4.76 -40.66
N LYS A 303 -21.81 4.02 -41.43
CA LYS A 303 -23.23 3.78 -41.12
C LYS A 303 -23.34 2.88 -39.89
N LEU A 304 -24.16 3.31 -38.93
CA LEU A 304 -24.46 2.56 -37.72
C LEU A 304 -25.82 1.88 -37.88
N THR A 305 -25.83 0.55 -37.84
CA THR A 305 -27.06 -0.27 -37.86
C THR A 305 -27.65 -0.42 -36.46
N ASP A 306 -28.97 -0.61 -36.34
CA ASP A 306 -29.72 -0.82 -35.08
C ASP A 306 -29.43 -2.16 -34.38
N THR A 307 -28.23 -2.70 -34.58
CA THR A 307 -27.76 -3.93 -33.95
C THR A 307 -27.25 -3.62 -32.55
N THR A 308 -27.82 -4.30 -31.55
CA THR A 308 -27.30 -4.29 -30.17
C THR A 308 -25.84 -4.71 -30.16
N ILE A 309 -24.97 -3.85 -29.64
CA ILE A 309 -23.56 -4.12 -29.45
C ILE A 309 -23.38 -4.61 -28.01
N PRO A 310 -22.98 -5.88 -27.79
CA PRO A 310 -22.59 -6.32 -26.46
C PRO A 310 -21.32 -5.56 -26.07
N LEU A 311 -21.25 -5.08 -24.85
CA LEU A 311 -20.08 -4.47 -24.23
C LEU A 311 -19.59 -5.35 -23.06
N PRO A 312 -18.38 -5.12 -22.53
CA PRO A 312 -17.88 -5.91 -21.42
C PRO A 312 -18.76 -5.78 -20.17
N ASP A 313 -18.60 -6.71 -19.23
CA ASP A 313 -19.35 -6.77 -17.96
C ASP A 313 -20.88 -6.92 -18.12
N GLY A 314 -21.34 -7.48 -19.26
CA GLY A 314 -22.75 -7.76 -19.52
C GLY A 314 -23.57 -6.53 -19.91
N ILE A 315 -22.91 -5.41 -20.19
CA ILE A 315 -23.55 -4.17 -20.62
C ILE A 315 -23.93 -4.30 -22.09
N GLN A 316 -25.08 -3.78 -22.49
CA GLN A 316 -25.51 -3.74 -23.88
C GLN A 316 -25.70 -2.31 -24.33
N TYR A 317 -25.30 -2.02 -25.56
CA TYR A 317 -25.51 -0.74 -26.20
C TYR A 317 -26.42 -0.90 -27.41
N THR A 318 -27.59 -0.28 -27.36
CA THR A 318 -28.52 -0.16 -28.49
C THR A 318 -28.28 1.17 -29.20
N PRO A 319 -27.62 1.19 -30.37
CA PRO A 319 -27.47 2.42 -31.12
C PRO A 319 -28.82 2.95 -31.63
N VAL A 320 -28.93 4.27 -31.77
CA VAL A 320 -29.95 4.90 -32.61
C VAL A 320 -29.38 4.96 -34.03
N SER A 321 -30.12 4.44 -35.01
CA SER A 321 -29.74 4.46 -36.44
C SER A 321 -29.22 5.84 -36.86
N ALA A 322 -27.99 5.87 -37.36
CA ALA A 322 -27.33 7.09 -37.81
C ALA A 322 -26.51 6.82 -39.07
N GLU A 323 -26.71 7.66 -40.10
CA GLU A 323 -26.00 7.51 -41.37
C GLU A 323 -24.50 7.86 -41.25
N ASN A 324 -24.16 8.81 -40.37
CA ASN A 324 -22.80 9.31 -40.17
C ASN A 324 -22.37 9.17 -38.70
N ALA A 325 -22.19 7.94 -38.21
CA ALA A 325 -21.67 7.71 -36.87
C ALA A 325 -20.13 7.71 -36.88
N THR A 326 -19.52 8.31 -35.85
CA THR A 326 -18.06 8.26 -35.69
C THR A 326 -17.65 6.93 -35.08
N PHE A 327 -16.83 6.17 -35.79
CA PHE A 327 -16.20 4.94 -35.33
C PHE A 327 -14.75 5.19 -34.94
N VAL A 328 -14.30 4.39 -33.98
CA VAL A 328 -12.92 4.38 -33.52
C VAL A 328 -12.32 3.01 -33.84
N LYS A 329 -11.29 3.01 -34.67
CA LYS A 329 -10.38 1.88 -34.79
C LYS A 329 -9.29 2.01 -33.73
N ILE A 330 -9.23 1.02 -32.87
CA ILE A 330 -8.38 0.98 -31.69
C ILE A 330 -7.22 0.01 -31.98
N SER A 331 -6.00 0.52 -31.84
CA SER A 331 -4.76 -0.24 -31.95
C SER A 331 -3.99 -0.07 -30.65
N LEU A 332 -3.56 -1.17 -30.03
CA LEU A 332 -2.64 -1.12 -28.90
C LEU A 332 -1.25 -0.84 -29.44
N GLN A 333 -0.58 0.20 -28.92
CA GLN A 333 0.83 0.36 -29.20
C GLN A 333 1.57 -0.84 -28.60
N PRO A 334 2.48 -1.49 -29.35
CA PRO A 334 3.47 -2.37 -28.74
C PRO A 334 4.36 -1.48 -27.88
N SER A 335 3.99 -1.31 -26.61
CA SER A 335 4.81 -0.58 -25.65
C SER A 335 6.18 -1.28 -25.57
N MET A 336 7.25 -0.50 -25.71
CA MET A 336 8.69 -0.83 -25.61
C MET A 336 9.13 -1.48 -24.27
N LEU A 337 8.23 -2.17 -23.56
CA LEU A 337 8.47 -2.86 -22.29
C LEU A 337 8.35 -4.39 -22.41
N SER A 338 7.91 -4.91 -23.57
CA SER A 338 7.89 -6.35 -23.81
C SER A 338 9.30 -6.96 -23.84
N GLU A 339 10.34 -6.16 -24.09
CA GLU A 339 11.71 -6.65 -23.96
C GLU A 339 12.09 -6.85 -22.49
N SER A 340 11.78 -5.93 -21.57
CA SER A 340 12.15 -6.10 -20.16
C SER A 340 11.42 -7.26 -19.45
N CYS A 341 10.14 -7.46 -19.77
CA CYS A 341 9.35 -8.52 -19.14
C CYS A 341 9.62 -9.90 -19.77
N ALA A 342 9.84 -9.96 -21.09
CA ALA A 342 10.25 -11.21 -21.75
C ALA A 342 11.70 -11.58 -21.41
N VAL A 343 12.59 -10.60 -21.21
CA VAL A 343 13.97 -10.82 -20.72
C VAL A 343 13.95 -11.25 -19.25
N SER A 344 13.10 -10.66 -18.41
CA SER A 344 12.92 -11.11 -17.02
C SER A 344 12.33 -12.51 -16.94
N GLU A 345 11.26 -12.82 -17.69
CA GLU A 345 10.67 -14.17 -17.68
C GLU A 345 11.60 -15.21 -18.28
N SER A 346 12.34 -14.89 -19.35
CA SER A 346 13.34 -15.80 -19.90
C SER A 346 14.51 -16.00 -18.95
N ALA A 347 15.00 -14.95 -18.27
CA ALA A 347 16.04 -15.07 -17.25
C ALA A 347 15.58 -15.89 -16.03
N SER A 348 14.36 -15.65 -15.53
CA SER A 348 13.78 -16.43 -14.44
C SER A 348 13.52 -17.88 -14.83
N ARG A 349 13.07 -18.14 -16.07
CA ARG A 349 12.93 -19.51 -16.61
C ARG A 349 14.28 -20.20 -16.74
N PHE A 350 15.31 -19.49 -17.18
CA PHE A 350 16.65 -20.04 -17.31
C PHE A 350 17.27 -20.34 -15.95
N GLN A 351 17.10 -19.46 -14.95
CA GLN A 351 17.52 -19.70 -13.58
C GLN A 351 16.77 -20.88 -12.94
N LEU A 352 15.46 -20.99 -13.14
CA LEU A 352 14.68 -22.15 -12.68
C LEU A 352 15.10 -23.44 -13.38
N ALA A 353 15.36 -23.41 -14.68
CA ALA A 353 15.85 -24.56 -15.43
C ALA A 353 17.23 -25.01 -14.93
N ASN A 354 18.14 -24.06 -14.66
CA ASN A 354 19.45 -24.35 -14.10
C ASN A 354 19.33 -24.92 -12.67
N GLN A 355 18.52 -24.31 -11.80
CA GLN A 355 18.28 -24.80 -10.44
C GLN A 355 17.63 -26.19 -10.43
N LEU A 356 16.71 -26.47 -11.36
CA LEU A 356 16.14 -27.80 -11.54
C LEU A 356 17.17 -28.80 -12.08
N SER A 357 18.05 -28.38 -12.99
CA SER A 357 19.13 -29.24 -13.50
C SER A 357 20.14 -29.58 -12.40
N GLU A 358 20.51 -28.60 -11.58
CA GLU A 358 21.40 -28.79 -10.43
C GLU A 358 20.75 -29.66 -9.36
N ALA A 359 19.45 -29.47 -9.09
CA ALA A 359 18.69 -30.33 -8.19
C ALA A 359 18.56 -31.77 -8.71
N SER A 360 18.46 -31.96 -10.03
CA SER A 360 18.43 -33.30 -10.65
C SER A 360 19.77 -34.02 -10.62
N LEU A 361 20.87 -33.26 -10.63
CA LEU A 361 22.25 -33.75 -10.53
C LEU A 361 22.73 -33.86 -9.07
N ALA A 362 21.92 -33.43 -8.10
CA ALA A 362 22.25 -33.55 -6.70
C ALA A 362 22.42 -35.04 -6.33
N PRO A 363 23.48 -35.40 -5.58
CA PRO A 363 23.86 -36.78 -5.31
C PRO A 363 22.76 -37.58 -4.60
N GLU A 364 21.88 -36.92 -3.84
CA GLU A 364 20.73 -37.55 -3.18
C GLU A 364 19.66 -38.05 -4.18
N HIS A 365 19.39 -37.28 -5.25
CA HIS A 365 18.42 -37.63 -6.28
C HIS A 365 18.98 -38.70 -7.23
N LEU A 366 20.27 -38.61 -7.56
CA LEU A 366 20.98 -39.64 -8.30
C LEU A 366 21.02 -40.95 -7.49
N ALA A 367 21.37 -40.92 -6.20
CA ALA A 367 21.33 -42.12 -5.36
C ALA A 367 19.94 -42.78 -5.33
N LYS A 368 18.87 -41.98 -5.33
CA LYS A 368 17.49 -42.47 -5.42
C LYS A 368 17.17 -43.11 -6.77
N LEU A 369 17.58 -42.49 -7.88
CA LEU A 369 17.44 -43.05 -9.23
C LEU A 369 18.24 -44.35 -9.41
N TRP A 370 19.47 -44.39 -8.90
CA TRP A 370 20.29 -45.61 -8.89
C TRP A 370 19.67 -46.70 -8.03
N SER A 371 19.10 -46.37 -6.86
CA SER A 371 18.39 -47.34 -6.01
C SER A 371 17.15 -47.94 -6.68
N LEU A 372 16.42 -47.14 -7.46
CA LEU A 372 15.27 -47.59 -8.24
C LEU A 372 15.72 -48.51 -9.39
N HIS A 373 16.82 -48.17 -10.06
CA HIS A 373 17.37 -48.99 -11.14
C HIS A 373 17.95 -50.32 -10.66
N THR A 374 18.50 -50.38 -9.44
CA THR A 374 18.97 -51.63 -8.82
C THR A 374 17.81 -52.50 -8.34
N SER A 375 16.69 -51.90 -7.91
CA SER A 375 15.50 -52.65 -7.50
C SER A 375 14.76 -53.35 -8.66
N THR A 376 15.02 -52.95 -9.90
CA THR A 376 14.48 -53.61 -11.11
C THR A 376 15.35 -54.78 -11.62
N LEU A 377 16.52 -55.02 -11.02
CA LEU A 377 17.47 -56.05 -11.46
C LEU A 377 17.62 -57.21 -10.46
N GLU A 378 16.77 -57.31 -9.44
CA GLU A 378 16.67 -58.55 -8.67
C GLU A 378 15.81 -59.57 -9.44
N PRO A 379 16.37 -60.73 -9.84
CA PRO A 379 15.57 -61.79 -10.41
C PRO A 379 14.73 -62.41 -9.29
N SER A 380 13.41 -62.45 -9.50
CA SER A 380 12.53 -63.35 -8.76
C SER A 380 13.07 -64.78 -8.88
N SER A 381 13.46 -65.33 -7.74
CA SER A 381 13.83 -66.74 -7.53
C SER A 381 12.80 -67.71 -8.10
#